data_AF-A0A0M4PWX5-F1
#
_entry.id   AF-A0A0M4PWX5-F1
#
_cell.length_a   1.000
_cell.length_b   1.000
_cell.length_c   1.000
_cell.angle_alpha   90.00
_cell.angle_beta   90.00
_cell.angle_gamma   90.00
#
_symmetry.space_group_name_H-M   'P 1'
#
loop_
_entity.id
_entity.type
_entity.pdbx_description
1 polymer ?
#
loop_
_entity_poly.entity_id
_entity_poly.type
_entity_poly.pdbx_seq_one_letter_code
_entity_poly.pdbx_strand_id
1 'polypeptide(L)'
;MGRVWIDKQTPEVFRAMTDVVAVVRERAAAAGVDRDLLELVNLRVSQINGCETCLDTHWRSGLAAGLTPQRMALLPAWRDSALYDDRERAALGLAEAVTRTAGTHLDDDAYAAVRGDLTDDEVSVLVWAAITINAFNRVSILSAHPVPARDADGRVVRTRAS
;
A
#
# COMPACT_ATOMS: atom_id res chain seq x y z
N MET A 1 29.45 3.12 8.91
CA MET A 1 28.89 1.91 8.25
C MET A 1 27.48 2.25 7.81
N GLY A 2 27.15 2.14 6.51
CA GLY A 2 25.78 2.41 6.03
C GLY A 2 24.81 1.31 6.45
N ARG A 3 23.49 1.56 6.35
CA ARG A 3 22.49 0.51 6.54
C ARG A 3 22.65 -0.57 5.46
N VAL A 4 22.38 -1.83 5.83
CA VAL A 4 22.40 -2.95 4.87
C VAL A 4 21.11 -2.93 4.06
N TRP A 5 21.24 -2.94 2.74
CA TRP A 5 20.09 -3.12 1.85
C TRP A 5 19.73 -4.60 1.81
N ILE A 6 18.78 -5.03 2.65
CA ILE A 6 18.50 -6.46 2.86
C ILE A 6 17.93 -7.14 1.61
N ASP A 7 17.25 -6.38 0.76
CA ASP A 7 16.78 -6.83 -0.56
C ASP A 7 17.93 -7.06 -1.55
N LYS A 8 19.08 -6.41 -1.37
CA LYS A 8 20.30 -6.64 -2.16
C LYS A 8 21.21 -7.69 -1.55
N GLN A 9 21.24 -7.76 -0.22
CA GLN A 9 22.01 -8.76 0.51
C GLN A 9 21.41 -10.16 0.36
N THR A 10 20.09 -10.27 0.26
CA THR A 10 19.36 -11.55 0.15
C THR A 10 18.28 -11.45 -0.94
N PRO A 11 18.68 -11.31 -2.21
CA PRO A 11 17.78 -11.00 -3.33
C PRO A 11 16.74 -12.08 -3.62
N GLU A 12 17.01 -13.34 -3.28
CA GLU A 12 16.07 -14.45 -3.40
C GLU A 12 14.83 -14.29 -2.52
N VAL A 13 14.98 -13.77 -1.30
CA VAL A 13 13.84 -13.49 -0.40
C VAL A 13 13.01 -12.34 -0.97
N PHE A 14 13.67 -11.29 -1.46
CA PHE A 14 12.97 -10.18 -2.10
C PHE A 14 12.23 -10.61 -3.37
N ARG A 15 12.80 -11.49 -4.20
CA ARG A 15 12.12 -12.06 -5.36
C ARG A 15 10.88 -12.86 -4.97
N ALA A 16 10.97 -13.71 -3.95
CA ALA A 16 9.81 -14.43 -3.45
C ALA A 16 8.69 -13.48 -2.97
N MET A 17 9.05 -12.36 -2.32
CA MET A 17 8.07 -11.32 -1.97
C MET A 17 7.44 -10.67 -3.21
N THR A 18 8.19 -10.45 -4.30
CA THR A 18 7.62 -9.93 -5.55
C THR A 18 6.71 -10.93 -6.25
N ASP A 19 6.96 -12.24 -6.12
CA ASP A 19 6.08 -13.28 -6.65
C ASP A 19 4.71 -13.27 -5.93
N VAL A 20 4.71 -13.04 -4.61
CA VAL A 20 3.46 -12.82 -3.85
C VAL A 20 2.66 -11.64 -4.43
N VAL A 21 3.32 -10.54 -4.81
CA VAL A 21 2.63 -9.39 -5.43
C VAL A 21 1.95 -9.79 -6.74
N ALA A 22 2.61 -10.61 -7.57
CA ALA A 22 2.04 -11.07 -8.84
C ALA A 22 0.77 -11.91 -8.59
N VAL A 23 0.84 -12.86 -7.66
CA VAL A 23 -0.30 -13.70 -7.27
C VAL A 23 -1.44 -12.86 -6.69
N VAL A 24 -1.14 -11.93 -5.79
CA VAL A 24 -2.17 -11.05 -5.20
C VAL A 24 -2.88 -10.23 -6.29
N ARG A 25 -2.15 -9.69 -7.28
CA ARG A 25 -2.75 -8.94 -8.39
C ARG A 25 -3.65 -9.81 -9.28
N GLU A 26 -3.20 -11.02 -9.60
CA GLU A 26 -4.01 -11.96 -10.38
C GLU A 26 -5.30 -12.32 -9.65
N ARG A 27 -5.20 -12.67 -8.36
CA ARG A 27 -6.35 -13.01 -7.53
C ARG A 27 -7.28 -11.82 -7.31
N ALA A 28 -6.73 -10.62 -7.16
CA ALA A 28 -7.51 -9.39 -7.05
C ALA A 28 -8.35 -9.14 -8.32
N ALA A 29 -7.74 -9.26 -9.51
CA ALA A 29 -8.47 -9.13 -10.77
C ALA A 29 -9.57 -10.20 -10.88
N ALA A 30 -9.30 -11.45 -10.48
CA ALA A 30 -10.30 -12.52 -10.46
C ALA A 30 -11.46 -12.25 -9.47
N ALA A 31 -11.18 -11.58 -8.34
CA ALA A 31 -12.17 -11.16 -7.34
C ALA A 31 -12.87 -9.83 -7.70
N GLY A 32 -12.58 -9.24 -8.87
CA GLY A 32 -13.13 -7.95 -9.28
C GLY A 32 -12.57 -6.75 -8.51
N VAL A 33 -11.45 -6.90 -7.80
CA VAL A 33 -10.72 -5.81 -7.12
C VAL A 33 -9.81 -5.14 -8.12
N ASP A 34 -10.18 -3.93 -8.52
CA ASP A 34 -9.46 -3.16 -9.52
C ASP A 34 -8.11 -2.64 -9.02
N ARG A 35 -7.26 -2.30 -9.99
CA ARG A 35 -5.87 -1.91 -9.74
C ARG A 35 -5.77 -0.64 -8.88
N ASP A 36 -6.67 0.30 -9.07
CA ASP A 36 -6.75 1.55 -8.32
C ASP A 36 -7.05 1.32 -6.84
N LEU A 37 -7.96 0.40 -6.50
CA LEU A 37 -8.28 0.02 -5.13
C LEU A 37 -7.07 -0.62 -4.42
N LEU A 38 -6.32 -1.49 -5.10
CA LEU A 38 -5.06 -2.02 -4.57
C LEU A 38 -4.04 -0.91 -4.30
N GLU A 39 -3.98 0.10 -5.18
CA GLU A 39 -3.06 1.23 -4.99
C GLU A 39 -3.50 2.18 -3.87
N LEU A 40 -4.80 2.36 -3.63
CA LEU A 40 -5.31 3.05 -2.44
C LEU A 40 -4.89 2.35 -1.14
N VAL A 41 -5.03 1.01 -1.09
CA VAL A 41 -4.57 0.21 0.05
C VAL A 41 -3.06 0.38 0.25
N ASN A 42 -2.27 0.19 -0.81
CA ASN A 42 -0.81 0.28 -0.72
C ASN A 42 -0.35 1.67 -0.26
N LEU A 43 -0.96 2.73 -0.81
CA LEU A 43 -0.65 4.11 -0.46
C LEU A 43 -1.04 4.38 1.00
N ARG A 44 -2.23 3.95 1.44
CA ARG A 44 -2.69 4.19 2.82
C ARG A 44 -1.82 3.48 3.86
N VAL A 45 -1.47 2.23 3.62
CA VAL A 45 -0.58 1.47 4.51
C VAL A 45 0.81 2.13 4.57
N SER A 46 1.32 2.56 3.42
CA SER A 46 2.62 3.25 3.34
C SER A 46 2.61 4.61 4.05
N GLN A 47 1.48 5.33 4.05
CA GLN A 47 1.31 6.57 4.82
C GLN A 47 1.38 6.30 6.33
N ILE A 48 0.70 5.24 6.81
CA ILE A 48 0.70 4.88 8.23
C ILE A 48 2.10 4.45 8.70
N ASN A 49 2.80 3.68 7.87
CA ASN A 49 4.15 3.20 8.19
C ASN A 49 5.26 4.24 7.95
N GLY A 50 4.98 5.34 7.23
CA GLY A 50 5.98 6.36 6.90
C GLY A 50 7.06 5.89 5.91
N CYS A 51 6.72 4.99 4.97
CA CYS A 51 7.69 4.52 3.96
C CYS A 51 7.77 5.48 2.76
N GLU A 52 8.74 6.41 2.75
CA GLU A 52 8.94 7.39 1.67
C GLU A 52 9.04 6.74 0.27
N THR A 53 9.86 5.71 0.11
CA THR A 53 10.05 4.99 -1.16
C THR A 53 8.78 4.34 -1.67
N CYS A 54 7.99 3.78 -0.75
CA CYS A 54 6.73 3.13 -1.06
C CYS A 54 5.68 4.18 -1.43
N LEU A 55 5.67 5.33 -0.77
CA LEU A 55 4.81 6.46 -1.12
C LEU A 55 5.10 6.97 -2.54
N ASP A 56 6.36 7.22 -2.91
CA ASP A 56 6.70 7.62 -4.30
C ASP A 56 6.27 6.56 -5.33
N THR A 57 6.49 5.28 -5.01
CA THR A 57 6.16 4.16 -5.92
C THR A 57 4.65 4.01 -6.11
N HIS A 58 3.88 4.04 -5.04
CA HIS A 58 2.43 3.83 -5.07
C HIS A 58 1.67 5.09 -5.47
N TRP A 59 2.23 6.29 -5.27
CA TRP A 59 1.69 7.50 -5.89
C TRP A 59 1.72 7.42 -7.42
N ARG A 60 2.88 7.07 -8.00
CA ARG A 60 3.02 6.94 -9.46
C ARG A 60 2.20 5.78 -10.02
N SER A 61 2.18 4.65 -9.31
CA SER A 61 1.37 3.49 -9.70
C SER A 61 -0.12 3.78 -9.61
N GLY A 62 -0.56 4.55 -8.60
CA GLY A 62 -1.92 5.03 -8.44
C GLY A 62 -2.36 5.95 -9.58
N LEU A 63 -1.53 6.92 -9.96
CA LEU A 63 -1.78 7.75 -11.15
C LEU A 63 -1.95 6.89 -12.41
N ALA A 64 -1.06 5.93 -12.62
CA ALA A 64 -1.14 5.01 -13.76
C ALA A 64 -2.37 4.10 -13.72
N ALA A 65 -2.93 3.85 -12.54
CA ALA A 65 -4.17 3.08 -12.34
C ALA A 65 -5.44 3.93 -12.45
N GLY A 66 -5.34 5.25 -12.62
CA GLY A 66 -6.47 6.16 -12.77
C GLY A 66 -6.86 6.93 -11.51
N LEU A 67 -6.12 6.80 -10.40
CA LEU A 67 -6.35 7.63 -9.22
C LEU A 67 -6.00 9.08 -9.50
N THR A 68 -6.81 10.00 -8.98
CA THR A 68 -6.54 11.43 -9.11
C THR A 68 -5.64 11.94 -7.99
N PRO A 69 -4.83 12.99 -8.23
CA PRO A 69 -4.06 13.64 -7.18
C PRO A 69 -4.90 14.06 -5.97
N GLN A 70 -6.14 14.53 -6.20
CA GLN A 70 -7.06 14.91 -5.12
C GLN A 70 -7.42 13.72 -4.23
N ARG A 71 -7.79 12.58 -4.83
CA ARG A 71 -8.10 11.35 -4.08
C ARG A 71 -6.90 10.88 -3.28
N MET A 72 -5.69 10.93 -3.83
CA MET A 72 -4.51 10.47 -3.09
C MET A 72 -4.09 11.45 -1.98
N ALA A 73 -4.24 12.77 -2.20
CA ALA A 73 -3.94 13.79 -1.20
C ALA A 73 -4.89 13.76 -0.01
N LEU A 74 -6.17 13.45 -0.22
CA LEU A 74 -7.20 13.38 0.83
C LEU A 74 -7.29 12.00 1.50
N LEU A 75 -6.50 11.03 1.05
CA LEU A 75 -6.51 9.66 1.57
C LEU A 75 -6.28 9.57 3.09
N PRO A 76 -5.44 10.39 3.74
CA PRO A 76 -5.33 10.35 5.21
C PRO A 76 -6.64 10.66 5.95
N ALA A 77 -7.56 11.39 5.31
CA ALA A 77 -8.85 11.83 5.86
C ALA A 77 -10.04 11.06 5.25
N TRP A 78 -9.81 9.85 4.71
CA TRP A 78 -10.81 9.11 3.94
C TRP A 78 -12.14 8.86 4.66
N ARG A 79 -12.13 8.73 6.00
CA ARG A 79 -13.34 8.50 6.82
C ARG A 79 -14.35 9.64 6.73
N ASP A 80 -13.88 10.87 6.54
CA ASP A 80 -14.75 12.05 6.48
C ASP A 80 -14.98 12.54 5.04
N SER A 81 -14.38 11.85 4.06
CA SER A 81 -14.42 12.22 2.65
C SER A 81 -15.54 11.48 1.92
N ALA A 82 -16.35 12.22 1.15
CA ALA A 82 -17.32 11.66 0.22
C ALA A 82 -16.70 11.19 -1.10
N LEU A 83 -15.38 11.29 -1.26
CA LEU A 83 -14.69 10.81 -2.46
C LEU A 83 -14.59 9.29 -2.51
N TYR A 84 -14.67 8.60 -1.38
CA TYR A 84 -14.53 7.15 -1.31
C TYR A 84 -15.88 6.49 -1.11
N ASP A 85 -16.20 5.51 -1.95
CA ASP A 85 -17.43 4.74 -1.81
C ASP A 85 -17.34 3.70 -0.67
N ASP A 86 -18.44 3.02 -0.38
CA ASP A 86 -18.50 2.07 0.74
C ASP A 86 -17.54 0.89 0.59
N ARG A 87 -17.28 0.45 -0.65
CA ARG A 87 -16.35 -0.65 -0.96
C ARG A 87 -14.91 -0.21 -0.69
N GLU A 88 -14.54 0.98 -1.14
CA GLU A 88 -13.23 1.59 -0.89
C GLU A 88 -13.01 1.84 0.61
N ARG A 89 -14.04 2.30 1.32
CA ARG A 89 -14.01 2.52 2.77
C ARG A 89 -13.79 1.22 3.53
N ALA A 90 -14.46 0.13 3.14
CA ALA A 90 -14.25 -1.19 3.73
C ALA A 90 -12.81 -1.69 3.49
N ALA A 91 -12.31 -1.57 2.25
CA ALA A 91 -10.93 -1.94 1.90
C ALA A 91 -9.88 -1.13 2.70
N LEU A 92 -10.08 0.18 2.84
CA LEU A 92 -9.21 1.05 3.64
C LEU A 92 -9.28 0.71 5.13
N GLY A 93 -10.48 0.42 5.64
CA GLY A 93 -10.69 -0.04 7.01
C GLY A 93 -9.90 -1.33 7.30
N LEU A 94 -10.03 -2.35 6.43
CA LEU A 94 -9.28 -3.60 6.52
C LEU A 94 -7.77 -3.34 6.49
N ALA A 95 -7.30 -2.52 5.56
CA ALA A 95 -5.88 -2.19 5.42
C ALA A 95 -5.31 -1.51 6.68
N GLU A 96 -6.04 -0.57 7.29
CA GLU A 96 -5.62 0.06 8.54
C GLU A 96 -5.60 -0.94 9.71
N ALA A 97 -6.60 -1.83 9.79
CA ALA A 97 -6.66 -2.84 10.84
C ALA A 97 -5.48 -3.82 10.75
N VAL A 98 -5.21 -4.36 9.56
CA VAL A 98 -4.04 -5.22 9.30
C VAL A 98 -2.74 -4.52 9.70
N THR A 99 -2.60 -3.23 9.34
CA THR A 99 -1.39 -2.46 9.64
C THR A 99 -1.19 -2.22 11.13
N ARG A 100 -2.28 -2.08 11.89
CA ARG A 100 -2.27 -1.77 13.33
C ARG A 100 -2.49 -2.99 14.23
N THR A 101 -2.49 -4.21 13.68
CA THR A 101 -2.77 -5.48 14.38
C THR A 101 -2.08 -5.62 15.75
N ALA A 102 -0.87 -5.09 15.94
CA ALA A 102 -0.18 -5.16 17.23
C ALA A 102 -0.83 -4.33 18.35
N GLY A 103 -1.59 -3.29 18.01
CA GLY A 103 -2.30 -2.41 18.94
C GLY A 103 -3.82 -2.49 18.85
N THR A 104 -4.35 -3.28 17.91
CA THR A 104 -5.80 -3.46 17.70
C THR A 104 -6.10 -4.94 17.55
N HIS A 105 -6.88 -5.50 18.47
CA HIS A 105 -7.54 -6.77 18.25
C HIS A 105 -8.91 -6.50 17.65
N LEU A 106 -9.15 -6.96 16.42
CA LEU A 106 -10.50 -6.99 15.87
C LEU A 106 -11.18 -8.23 16.44
N ASP A 107 -12.20 -8.03 17.26
CA ASP A 107 -13.17 -9.10 17.52
C ASP A 107 -14.05 -9.34 16.28
N ASP A 108 -14.86 -10.39 16.31
CA ASP A 108 -15.67 -10.81 15.17
C ASP A 108 -16.65 -9.72 14.73
N ASP A 109 -17.21 -8.95 15.68
CA ASP A 109 -18.13 -7.86 15.40
C ASP A 109 -17.42 -6.68 14.70
N ALA A 110 -16.24 -6.28 15.20
CA ALA A 110 -15.43 -5.25 14.56
C ALA A 110 -14.93 -5.69 13.18
N TYR A 111 -14.58 -6.97 13.01
CA TYR A 111 -14.21 -7.53 11.71
C TYR A 111 -15.38 -7.49 10.73
N ALA A 112 -16.58 -7.89 11.16
CA ALA A 112 -17.79 -7.84 10.35
C ALA A 112 -18.14 -6.41 9.94
N ALA A 113 -18.01 -5.44 10.85
CA ALA A 113 -18.24 -4.03 10.55
C ALA A 113 -17.22 -3.48 9.55
N VAL A 114 -15.94 -3.84 9.67
CA VAL A 114 -14.87 -3.35 8.80
C VAL A 114 -14.94 -3.98 7.40
N ARG A 115 -15.28 -5.26 7.28
CA ARG A 115 -15.39 -5.91 5.96
C ARG A 115 -16.59 -5.40 5.15
N GLY A 116 -17.65 -4.93 5.81
CA GLY A 116 -18.87 -4.47 5.16
C GLY A 116 -19.41 -5.48 4.16
N ASP A 117 -19.69 -5.02 2.94
CA ASP A 117 -20.25 -5.83 1.85
C ASP A 117 -19.19 -6.55 0.99
N LEU A 118 -17.92 -6.51 1.38
CA LEU A 118 -16.86 -7.25 0.68
C LEU A 118 -17.12 -8.77 0.79
N THR A 119 -16.97 -9.44 -0.34
CA THR A 119 -16.95 -10.90 -0.44
C THR A 119 -15.70 -11.49 0.20
N ASP A 120 -15.74 -12.78 0.54
CA ASP A 120 -14.60 -13.47 1.17
C ASP A 120 -13.34 -13.43 0.29
N ASP A 121 -13.51 -13.52 -1.03
CA ASP A 121 -12.41 -13.41 -1.99
C ASP A 121 -11.79 -12.00 -2.01
N GLU A 122 -12.61 -10.95 -1.99
CA GLU A 122 -12.14 -9.56 -1.90
C GLU A 122 -11.41 -9.31 -0.58
N VAL A 123 -11.97 -9.75 0.54
CA VAL A 123 -11.35 -9.61 1.86
C VAL A 123 -9.99 -10.30 1.89
N SER A 124 -9.92 -11.54 1.38
CA SER A 124 -8.68 -12.31 1.30
C SER A 124 -7.59 -11.56 0.55
N VAL A 125 -7.88 -11.07 -0.67
CA VAL A 125 -6.87 -10.39 -1.49
C VAL A 125 -6.48 -9.02 -0.93
N LEU A 126 -7.42 -8.28 -0.31
CA LEU A 126 -7.14 -6.99 0.31
C LEU A 126 -6.28 -7.12 1.57
N VAL A 127 -6.53 -8.14 2.39
CA VAL A 127 -5.69 -8.47 3.55
C VAL A 127 -4.30 -8.90 3.10
N TRP A 128 -4.19 -9.77 2.10
CA TRP A 128 -2.89 -10.14 1.52
C TRP A 128 -2.14 -8.95 0.93
N ALA A 129 -2.84 -8.04 0.24
CA ALA A 129 -2.24 -6.80 -0.26
C ALA A 129 -1.69 -5.95 0.89
N ALA A 130 -2.48 -5.73 1.95
CA ALA A 130 -2.07 -4.96 3.13
C ALA A 130 -0.90 -5.60 3.88
N ILE A 131 -0.86 -6.93 4.03
CA ILE A 131 0.28 -7.66 4.62
C ILE A 131 1.53 -7.48 3.75
N THR A 132 1.38 -7.65 2.44
CA THR A 132 2.49 -7.60 1.50
C THR A 132 3.13 -6.21 1.50
N ILE A 133 2.34 -5.14 1.39
CA ILE A 133 2.88 -3.78 1.44
C ILE A 133 3.47 -3.43 2.82
N ASN A 134 2.91 -3.95 3.91
CA ASN A 134 3.52 -3.85 5.25
C ASN A 134 4.94 -4.45 5.28
N ALA A 135 5.16 -5.58 4.62
CA ALA A 135 6.47 -6.20 4.51
C ALA A 135 7.43 -5.34 3.66
N PHE A 136 7.00 -4.86 2.48
CA PHE A 136 7.81 -3.96 1.64
C PHE A 136 8.16 -2.65 2.34
N ASN A 137 7.23 -2.07 3.11
CA ASN A 137 7.49 -0.89 3.92
C ASN A 137 8.64 -1.14 4.91
N ARG A 138 8.61 -2.27 5.63
CA ARG A 138 9.66 -2.65 6.60
C ARG A 138 11.01 -2.86 5.93
N VAL A 139 11.04 -3.56 4.79
CA VAL A 139 12.26 -3.72 3.99
C VAL A 139 12.84 -2.35 3.64
N SER A 140 12.01 -1.46 3.09
CA SER A 140 12.49 -0.17 2.61
C SER A 140 12.94 0.78 3.71
N ILE A 141 12.17 0.85 4.80
CA ILE A 141 12.50 1.68 5.97
C ILE A 141 13.79 1.21 6.61
N LEU A 142 13.96 -0.11 6.83
CA LEU A 142 15.15 -0.65 7.49
C LEU A 142 16.39 -0.59 6.59
N SER A 143 16.24 -0.72 5.27
CA SER A 143 17.31 -0.50 4.29
C SER A 143 17.65 0.99 4.06
N ALA A 144 16.82 1.93 4.52
CA ALA A 144 16.91 3.36 4.22
C ALA A 144 17.06 3.64 2.71
N HIS A 145 16.16 3.06 1.91
CA HIS A 145 16.16 3.31 0.47
C HIS A 145 15.93 4.79 0.16
N PRO A 146 16.75 5.40 -0.71
CA PRO A 146 16.57 6.80 -1.08
C PRO A 146 15.38 6.95 -2.03
N VAL A 147 14.75 8.12 -1.99
CA VAL A 147 13.77 8.54 -2.99
C VAL A 147 14.42 9.59 -3.89
N PRO A 148 14.46 9.36 -5.22
CA PRO A 148 14.97 10.37 -6.14
C PRO A 148 14.04 11.58 -6.16
N ALA A 149 14.60 12.78 -6.05
CA ALA A 149 13.85 14.02 -6.28
C ALA A 149 13.32 14.05 -7.72
N ARG A 150 12.09 14.56 -7.92
CA ARG A 150 11.46 14.69 -9.24
C ARG A 150 10.94 16.09 -9.47
N ASP A 151 10.95 16.54 -10.73
CA ASP A 151 10.29 17.78 -11.14
C ASP A 151 8.76 17.59 -11.32
N ALA A 152 8.08 18.66 -11.73
CA ALA A 152 6.63 18.65 -11.98
C ALA A 152 6.22 17.69 -13.11
N ASP A 153 7.13 17.36 -14.03
CA ASP A 153 6.92 16.39 -15.11
C ASP A 153 7.23 14.94 -14.67
N GLY A 154 7.61 14.73 -13.41
CA GLY A 154 7.96 13.43 -12.85
C GLY A 154 9.37 12.93 -13.21
N ARG A 155 10.19 13.75 -13.86
CA ARG A 155 11.56 13.39 -14.25
C ARG A 155 12.48 13.48 -13.04
N VAL A 156 13.40 12.52 -12.91
CA VAL A 156 14.39 12.54 -11.83
C VAL A 156 15.32 13.73 -12.01
N VAL A 157 15.38 14.60 -11.00
CA VAL A 157 16.32 15.72 -10.95
C VAL A 157 17.52 15.33 -10.10
N ARG A 158 18.73 15.62 -10.58
CA ARG A 158 19.94 15.43 -9.77
C ARG A 158 19.91 16.42 -8.62
N THR A 159 19.76 15.93 -7.40
CA THR A 159 20.08 16.71 -6.21
C THR A 159 21.57 17.06 -6.29
N ARG A 160 21.94 18.34 -6.26
CA ARG A 160 23.34 18.71 -6.02
C ARG A 160 23.71 18.09 -4.68
N ALA A 161 24.72 17.23 -4.65
CA ALA A 161 25.26 16.72 -3.40
C ALA A 161 25.65 17.94 -2.54
N SER A 162 24.99 18.09 -1.40
CA SER A 162 25.38 19.00 -0.33
C SER A 162 26.44 18.34 0.54
#